data_AF-A0A9C7AT11-F1
#
_entry.id   AF-A0A9C7AT11-F1
#
_cell.length_a   1.000
_cell.length_b   1.000
_cell.length_c   1.000
_cell.angle_alpha   90.00
_cell.angle_beta   90.00
_cell.angle_gamma   90.00
#
_symmetry.space_group_name_H-M   'P 1'
#
loop_
_entity.id
_entity.type
_entity.pdbx_description
1 polymer ?
#
loop_
_entity_poly.entity_id
_entity_poly.type
_entity_poly.pdbx_seq_one_letter_code
_entity_poly.pdbx_strand_id
1 'polypeptide(L)' 'MVKSNTKPYIPNRTKQDRLKEQGLEYNPKSKVLRCKAGKKAIGSTPHKNGGLIYYFSEKNCGACPYRDSCLSET' A
#
# COMPACT_ATOMS: atom_id res chain seq x y z
N MET A 1 10.11 14.03 -23.89
CA MET A 1 10.79 14.12 -22.58
C MET A 1 9.87 13.56 -21.51
N VAL A 2 10.02 12.30 -21.13
CA VAL A 2 9.23 11.71 -20.04
C VAL A 2 9.97 12.00 -18.74
N LYS A 3 9.53 12.99 -17.97
CA LYS A 3 9.96 13.16 -16.58
C LYS A 3 9.26 12.11 -15.72
N SER A 4 9.69 10.86 -15.80
CA SER A 4 9.29 9.84 -14.83
C SER A 4 10.10 10.07 -13.56
N ASN A 5 9.54 10.86 -12.63
CA ASN A 5 10.09 11.10 -11.31
C ASN A 5 9.90 9.88 -10.37
N THR A 6 9.87 8.67 -10.94
CA THR A 6 9.65 7.42 -10.23
C THR A 6 11.01 6.83 -9.92
N LYS A 7 11.55 7.13 -8.73
CA LYS A 7 12.73 6.42 -8.24
C LYS A 7 12.37 4.94 -8.13
N PRO A 8 13.10 4.02 -8.79
CA PRO A 8 12.88 2.60 -8.56
C PRO A 8 13.22 2.31 -7.10
N TYR A 9 12.20 2.00 -6.30
CA TYR A 9 12.36 1.56 -4.93
C TYR A 9 12.05 0.06 -4.87
N ILE A 10 13.07 -0.75 -4.59
CA ILE A 10 12.92 -2.17 -4.33
C ILE A 10 12.75 -2.32 -2.81
N PRO A 11 11.55 -2.64 -2.31
CA PRO A 11 11.32 -2.73 -0.88
C PRO A 11 12.04 -3.95 -0.30
N ASN A 12 12.97 -3.77 0.65
CA ASN A 12 13.50 -4.89 1.43
C ASN A 12 12.38 -5.41 2.36
N ARG A 13 11.93 -6.64 2.14
CA ARG A 13 10.83 -7.27 2.89
C ARG A 13 11.08 -7.35 4.40
N THR A 14 12.34 -7.41 4.84
CA THR A 14 12.69 -7.53 6.27
C THR A 14 12.89 -6.19 6.96
N LYS A 15 12.83 -5.07 6.24
CA LYS A 15 12.98 -3.74 6.83
C LYS A 15 11.76 -3.40 7.69
N GLN A 16 12.01 -3.16 8.98
CA GLN A 16 10.97 -2.89 9.99
C GLN A 16 10.03 -1.73 9.59
N ASP A 17 10.58 -0.64 9.06
CA ASP A 17 9.81 0.58 8.71
C ASP A 17 9.32 0.63 7.25
N ARG A 18 9.46 -0.45 6.48
CA ARG A 18 9.11 -0.49 5.05
C ARG A 18 7.69 0.01 4.77
N LEU A 19 6.73 -0.42 5.58
CA LEU A 19 5.33 -0.01 5.40
C LEU A 19 5.17 1.49 5.63
N LYS A 20 5.79 2.02 6.69
CA LYS A 20 5.73 3.44 7.03
C LYS A 20 6.31 4.31 5.92
N GLU A 21 7.42 3.88 5.30
CA GLU A 21 8.02 4.55 4.13
C GLU A 21 7.10 4.56 2.91
N GLN A 22 6.29 3.52 2.75
CA GLN A 22 5.26 3.43 1.71
C GLN A 22 3.96 4.17 2.10
N GLY A 23 3.93 4.85 3.25
CA GLY A 23 2.73 5.50 3.77
C GLY A 23 1.66 4.51 4.20
N LEU A 24 2.05 3.28 4.56
CA LEU A 24 1.17 2.22 5.05
C LEU A 24 1.40 2.00 6.54
N GLU A 25 0.32 1.75 7.27
CA GLU A 25 0.37 1.43 8.69
C GLU A 25 -0.34 0.10 8.94
N TYR A 26 0.39 -0.89 9.45
CA TYR A 26 -0.19 -2.19 9.79
C TYR A 26 -0.41 -2.30 11.29
N ASN A 27 -1.64 -2.63 11.68
CA ASN A 27 -1.97 -2.98 13.06
C ASN A 27 -1.95 -4.51 13.22
N PRO A 28 -0.98 -5.07 13.96
CA PRO A 28 -0.85 -6.52 14.12
C PRO A 28 -1.95 -7.13 15.00
N LYS A 29 -2.53 -6.38 15.95
CA LYS A 29 -3.61 -6.86 16.82
C LYS A 29 -4.89 -7.12 16.03
N SER A 30 -5.24 -6.18 15.14
CA SER A 30 -6.44 -6.30 14.31
C SER A 30 -6.19 -6.91 12.94
N LYS A 31 -4.93 -7.18 12.57
CA LYS A 31 -4.51 -7.61 11.22
C LYS A 31 -5.04 -6.71 10.10
N VAL A 32 -5.10 -5.41 10.34
CA VAL A 32 -5.64 -4.42 9.39
C VAL A 32 -4.51 -3.52 8.91
N LEU A 33 -4.41 -3.36 7.60
CA LEU A 33 -3.56 -2.37 6.96
C LEU A 33 -4.35 -1.08 6.71
N ARG A 34 -3.73 0.07 6.97
CA ARG A 34 -4.24 1.40 6.63
C ARG A 34 -3.31 2.08 5.64
N CYS A 35 -3.87 2.87 4.74
CA CYS A 35 -3.10 3.72 3.83
C CYS A 35 -2.82 5.10 4.46
N LYS A 36 -2.05 5.92 3.76
CA LYS A 36 -1.65 7.28 4.19
C LYS A 36 -2.83 8.21 4.46
N ALA A 37 -3.96 7.97 3.79
CA ALA A 37 -5.21 8.69 4.02
C ALA A 37 -6.03 8.16 5.23
N GLY A 38 -5.49 7.20 5.98
CA GLY A 38 -6.14 6.58 7.14
C GLY A 38 -7.24 5.57 6.80
N LYS A 39 -7.51 5.30 5.52
CA LYS A 39 -8.51 4.31 5.10
C LYS A 39 -8.00 2.89 5.33
N LYS A 40 -8.88 2.01 5.81
CA LYS A 40 -8.57 0.60 6.05
C LYS A 40 -8.65 -0.20 4.75
N ALA A 41 -7.83 -1.24 4.64
CA ALA A 41 -8.04 -2.30 3.67
C ALA A 41 -9.40 -2.96 3.89
N ILE A 42 -10.08 -3.30 2.80
CA ILE A 42 -11.39 -3.96 2.80
C ILE A 42 -11.30 -5.48 2.88
N GLY A 43 -10.10 -6.03 2.64
CA GLY A 43 -9.85 -7.46 2.73
C GLY A 43 -8.39 -7.80 2.51
N SER A 44 -8.06 -9.08 2.66
CA SER A 44 -6.74 -9.62 2.36
C SER A 44 -6.78 -11.08 1.98
N THR A 45 -5.83 -11.54 1.16
CA THR A 45 -5.64 -12.95 0.81
C THR A 45 -4.19 -13.38 1.09
N PRO A 46 -3.95 -14.67 1.41
CA PRO A 46 -2.61 -15.21 1.49
C PRO A 46 -1.86 -15.09 0.16
N HIS A 47 -0.60 -14.69 0.20
CA HIS A 47 0.28 -14.70 -0.96
C HIS A 47 1.07 -16.01 -1.04
N LYS A 48 1.27 -16.54 -2.26
CA LYS A 48 1.94 -17.83 -2.51
C LYS A 48 3.38 -17.92 -1.96
N ASN A 49 4.06 -16.79 -1.84
CA ASN A 49 5.43 -16.71 -1.29
C ASN A 49 5.44 -16.25 0.18
N GLY A 50 4.34 -16.48 0.91
CA GLY A 50 4.14 -15.99 2.27
C GLY A 50 3.67 -14.53 2.33
N GLY A 51 3.05 -14.18 3.46
CA GLY A 51 2.46 -12.86 3.70
C GLY A 51 1.01 -12.74 3.20
N LEU A 52 0.51 -11.50 3.20
CA LEU A 52 -0.85 -11.15 2.80
C LEU A 52 -0.83 -10.08 1.70
N ILE A 53 -1.69 -10.21 0.71
CA ILE A 53 -2.09 -9.14 -0.20
C ILE A 53 -3.26 -8.42 0.45
N TYR A 54 -3.21 -7.09 0.55
CA TYR A 54 -4.31 -6.27 1.08
C TYR A 54 -5.00 -5.52 -0.06
N TYR A 55 -6.33 -5.46 -0.01
CA TYR A 55 -7.16 -4.76 -0.99
C TYR A 55 -7.74 -3.49 -0.38
N PHE A 56 -7.74 -2.39 -1.13
CA PHE A 56 -8.40 -1.15 -0.76
C PHE A 56 -9.58 -0.89 -1.69
N SER A 57 -10.60 -0.18 -1.21
CA SER A 57 -11.76 0.17 -2.02
C SER A 57 -11.40 1.24 -3.05
N GLU A 58 -11.58 0.95 -4.34
CA GLU A 58 -11.41 1.92 -5.43
C GLU A 58 -12.28 3.16 -5.23
N LYS A 59 -13.52 2.99 -4.77
CA LYS A 59 -14.42 4.11 -4.45
C LYS A 59 -13.81 5.08 -3.44
N ASN A 60 -13.13 4.55 -2.41
CA ASN A 60 -12.42 5.38 -1.43
C ASN A 60 -11.14 6.01 -2.01
N CYS A 61 -10.51 5.36 -2.98
CA CYS A 61 -9.32 5.87 -3.66
C CYS A 61 -9.66 6.97 -4.69
N GLY A 62 -10.81 6.94 -5.36
CA GLY A 62 -11.15 7.89 -6.43
C GLY A 62 -11.16 9.37 -6.01
N ALA A 63 -11.55 9.65 -4.77
CA ALA A 63 -11.53 10.99 -4.15
C ALA A 63 -10.33 11.21 -3.21
N CYS A 64 -9.39 10.26 -3.16
CA CYS A 64 -8.24 10.35 -2.28
C CYS A 64 -7.21 11.35 -2.85
N PRO A 65 -6.68 12.30 -2.05
CA PRO A 65 -5.61 13.19 -2.51
C PRO A 65 -4.31 12.44 -2.86
N TYR A 66 -4.21 11.16 -2.50
CA TYR A 66 -3.11 10.26 -2.84
C TYR A 66 -3.50 9.19 -3.88
N ARG A 67 -4.60 9.38 -4.63
CA ARG A 67 -5.13 8.38 -5.58
C ARG A 67 -4.09 7.89 -6.59
N ASP A 68 -3.22 8.79 -7.04
CA ASP A 68 -2.18 8.49 -8.04
C ASP A 68 -1.12 7.52 -7.47
N SER A 69 -1.02 7.41 -6.15
CA SER A 69 -0.19 6.42 -5.44
C SER A 69 -0.97 5.14 -5.08
N CYS A 70 -2.30 5.13 -5.16
CA CYS A 70 -3.14 3.96 -4.92
C CYS A 70 -3.33 3.12 -6.20
N LEU A 71 -3.43 3.80 -7.34
CA LEU A 71 -3.58 3.20 -8.66
C LEU A 71 -2.25 3.28 -9.40
N SER A 72 -1.18 2.72 -8.83
CA SER A 72 0.00 2.44 -9.64
C SER A 72 -0.37 1.31 -10.60
N GLU A 73 -0.68 1.67 -11.85
CA GLU A 73 -0.76 0.73 -12.96
C GLU A 73 0.53 -0.08 -13.06
N THR A 74 0.33 -1.36 -13.32
CA THR A 74 1.29 -2.43 -13.62
C THR A 74 2.44 -2.02 -14.53
#